data_AF-A0A3S0H933-F1
#
_entry.id   AF-A0A3S0H933-F1
#
_cell.length_a   1.000
_cell.length_b   1.000
_cell.length_c   1.000
_cell.angle_alpha   90.00
_cell.angle_beta   90.00
_cell.angle_gamma   90.00
#
_symmetry.space_group_name_H-M   'P 1'
#
loop_
_entity.id
_entity.type
_entity.pdbx_description
1 polymer ?
#
loop_
_entity_poly.entity_id
_entity_poly.type
_entity_poly.pdbx_seq_one_letter_code
_entity_poly.pdbx_strand_id
1 'polypeptide(L)'
;MSPFSSHLQALRTRRQMKQSELAGLIGCDQSYISALENGHKGPPPSIFIERLVSTLRLSQAEQAQLHWAFKASGRKLEIAADAPQDLFILVDTLRDKLPRLGPAAVQALLIALNKSDQLPEKSDRPARRLRRRQSEEATMQ
;
A
#
# COMPACT_ATOMS: atom_id res chain seq x y z
N MET A 1 6.99 13.31 -2.84
CA MET A 1 5.74 12.89 -3.51
C MET A 1 5.66 11.37 -3.49
N SER A 2 4.46 10.79 -3.34
CA SER A 2 4.26 9.34 -3.46
C SER A 2 4.11 8.91 -4.94
N PRO A 3 4.20 7.61 -5.26
CA PRO A 3 3.93 7.12 -6.62
C PRO A 3 2.59 7.59 -7.20
N PHE A 4 1.53 7.60 -6.39
CA PHE A 4 0.20 8.08 -6.78
C PHE A 4 0.21 9.57 -7.11
N SER A 5 0.83 10.39 -6.25
CA SER A 5 0.96 11.83 -6.46
C SER A 5 1.63 12.16 -7.80
N SER A 6 2.77 11.51 -8.07
CA SER A 6 3.50 11.70 -9.33
C SER A 6 2.73 11.17 -10.53
N HIS A 7 2.03 10.04 -10.39
CA HIS A 7 1.24 9.47 -11.48
C HIS A 7 0.01 10.32 -11.83
N LEU A 8 -0.71 10.83 -10.82
CA LEU A 8 -1.85 11.74 -11.00
C LEU A 8 -1.42 13.01 -11.75
N GLN A 9 -0.32 13.62 -11.31
CA GLN A 9 0.25 14.80 -11.96
C GLN A 9 0.61 14.49 -13.42
N ALA A 10 1.25 13.35 -13.69
CA ALA A 10 1.61 12.94 -15.04
C ALA A 10 0.38 12.68 -15.94
N LEU A 11 -0.67 12.02 -15.42
CA LEU A 11 -1.92 11.79 -16.15
C LEU A 11 -2.58 13.13 -16.56
N ARG A 12 -2.61 14.08 -15.63
CA ARG A 12 -3.18 15.42 -15.86
C ARG A 12 -2.37 16.21 -16.89
N THR A 13 -1.04 16.27 -16.74
CA THR A 13 -0.18 17.07 -17.62
C THR A 13 -0.08 16.50 -19.02
N ARG A 14 -0.08 15.17 -19.19
CA ARG A 14 -0.15 14.51 -20.51
C ARG A 14 -1.43 14.87 -21.28
N ARG A 15 -2.52 15.12 -20.57
CA ARG A 15 -3.80 15.58 -21.13
C ARG A 15 -3.91 17.11 -21.22
N GLN A 16 -2.82 17.83 -20.92
CA GLN A 16 -2.75 19.30 -20.92
C GLN A 16 -3.80 19.99 -20.05
N MET A 17 -4.27 19.31 -19.00
CA MET A 17 -5.30 19.83 -18.13
C MET A 17 -4.72 20.67 -16.99
N LYS A 18 -5.39 21.74 -16.59
CA LYS A 18 -5.14 22.47 -15.34
C LYS A 18 -5.69 21.70 -14.15
N GLN A 19 -5.18 21.97 -12.94
CA GLN A 19 -5.70 21.34 -11.72
C GLN A 19 -7.17 21.68 -11.48
N SER A 20 -7.59 22.91 -11.81
CA SER A 20 -8.99 23.36 -11.69
C SER A 20 -9.92 22.62 -12.65
N GLU A 21 -9.46 22.29 -13.86
CA GLU A 21 -10.24 21.53 -14.84
C GLU A 21 -10.43 20.09 -14.36
N LEU A 22 -9.37 19.43 -13.90
CA LEU A 22 -9.48 18.08 -13.33
C LEU A 22 -10.40 18.07 -12.10
N ALA A 23 -10.26 19.06 -11.23
CA ALA A 23 -11.10 19.23 -10.05
C ALA A 23 -12.59 19.35 -10.43
N GLY A 24 -12.91 20.18 -11.43
CA GLY A 24 -14.27 20.34 -11.95
C GLY A 24 -14.84 19.04 -12.51
N LEU A 25 -14.05 18.29 -13.28
CA LEU A 25 -14.52 17.03 -13.88
C LEU A 25 -14.69 15.89 -12.86
N ILE A 26 -13.95 15.89 -11.76
CA ILE A 26 -14.06 14.87 -10.70
C ILE A 26 -15.12 15.27 -9.64
N GLY A 27 -15.48 16.55 -9.58
CA GLY A 27 -16.40 17.10 -8.61
C GLY A 27 -15.76 17.29 -7.24
N CYS A 28 -14.58 17.90 -7.19
CA CYS A 28 -13.86 18.27 -5.95
C CYS A 28 -13.18 19.63 -6.09
N ASP A 29 -12.64 20.17 -4.99
CA ASP A 29 -11.90 21.43 -5.03
C ASP A 29 -10.52 21.31 -5.68
N GLN A 30 -10.06 22.37 -6.36
CA GLN A 30 -8.70 22.46 -6.90
C GLN A 30 -7.63 22.24 -5.81
N SER A 31 -7.86 22.77 -4.60
CA SER A 31 -6.95 22.61 -3.47
C SER A 31 -6.77 21.14 -3.07
N TYR A 32 -7.79 20.31 -3.27
CA TYR A 32 -7.72 18.87 -3.05
C TYR A 32 -6.80 18.19 -4.08
N ILE A 33 -6.95 18.51 -5.38
CA ILE A 33 -6.06 18.01 -6.44
C ILE A 33 -4.61 18.43 -6.17
N SER A 34 -4.38 19.70 -5.83
CA SER A 34 -3.04 20.20 -5.48
C SER A 34 -2.45 19.45 -4.29
N ALA A 35 -3.23 19.21 -3.23
CA ALA A 35 -2.76 18.47 -2.07
C ALA A 35 -2.45 16.99 -2.36
N LEU A 36 -3.18 16.37 -3.30
CA LEU A 36 -2.90 15.02 -3.78
C LEU A 36 -1.63 14.98 -4.63
N GLU A 37 -1.48 15.88 -5.59
CA GLU A 37 -0.29 15.96 -6.45
C GLU A 37 0.97 16.25 -5.64
N ASN A 38 0.90 17.10 -4.61
CA ASN A 38 2.05 17.37 -3.73
C ASN A 38 2.31 16.28 -2.67
N GLY A 39 1.41 15.30 -2.53
CA GLY A 39 1.52 14.23 -1.54
C GLY A 39 1.25 14.67 -0.10
N HIS A 40 0.68 15.86 0.10
CA HIS A 40 0.24 16.32 1.42
C HIS A 40 -0.93 15.49 1.94
N LYS A 41 -1.84 15.08 1.05
CA LYS A 41 -2.90 14.12 1.37
C LYS A 41 -2.47 12.69 1.05
N GLY A 42 -2.95 11.75 1.86
CA GLY A 42 -2.81 10.32 1.57
C GLY A 42 -3.59 9.93 0.31
N PRO A 43 -3.48 8.67 -0.13
CA PRO A 43 -4.28 8.17 -1.23
C PRO A 43 -5.77 8.46 -0.98
N PRO A 44 -6.51 8.93 -1.99
CA PRO A 44 -7.92 9.25 -1.83
C PRO A 44 -8.77 7.97 -1.65
N PRO A 45 -10.05 8.08 -1.28
CA PRO A 45 -10.94 6.92 -1.24
C PRO A 45 -11.06 6.24 -2.61
N SER A 46 -11.34 4.92 -2.65
CA SER A 46 -11.43 4.15 -3.90
C SER A 46 -12.41 4.73 -4.93
N ILE A 47 -13.52 5.31 -4.46
CA ILE A 47 -14.49 6.00 -5.34
C ILE A 47 -13.86 7.15 -6.15
N PHE A 48 -12.83 7.81 -5.62
CA PHE A 48 -12.09 8.84 -6.35
C PHE A 48 -11.30 8.22 -7.51
N ILE A 49 -10.72 7.03 -7.31
CA ILE A 49 -9.99 6.30 -8.34
C ILE A 49 -10.93 5.88 -9.46
N GLU A 50 -12.11 5.35 -9.12
CA GLU A 50 -13.15 4.99 -10.09
C GLU A 50 -13.59 6.21 -10.93
N ARG A 51 -13.83 7.36 -10.27
CA ARG A 51 -14.12 8.62 -10.97
C ARG A 51 -12.97 9.05 -11.88
N LEU A 52 -11.72 8.92 -11.44
CA LEU A 52 -10.55 9.25 -12.26
C LEU A 52 -10.51 8.39 -13.52
N VAL A 53 -10.73 7.08 -13.37
CA VAL A 53 -10.77 6.11 -14.47
C VAL A 53 -11.86 6.47 -15.48
N SER A 54 -13.08 6.73 -15.02
CA SER A 54 -14.21 7.05 -15.89
C SER A 54 -14.06 8.42 -16.58
N THR A 55 -13.69 9.44 -15.82
CA THR A 55 -13.62 10.83 -16.28
C THR A 55 -12.50 11.03 -17.29
N LEU A 56 -11.34 10.41 -17.06
CA LEU A 56 -10.18 10.52 -17.96
C LEU A 56 -10.16 9.44 -19.06
N ARG A 57 -11.19 8.56 -19.08
CA ARG A 57 -11.33 7.44 -20.02
C ARG A 57 -10.04 6.65 -20.14
N LEU A 58 -9.50 6.23 -18.99
CA LEU A 58 -8.19 5.58 -18.94
C LEU A 58 -8.21 4.24 -19.67
N SER A 59 -7.17 3.99 -20.46
CA SER A 59 -6.92 2.67 -21.06
C SER A 59 -6.63 1.62 -19.99
N GLN A 60 -6.73 0.33 -20.33
CA GLN A 60 -6.43 -0.76 -19.41
C GLN A 60 -5.01 -0.66 -18.81
N ALA A 61 -4.02 -0.25 -19.61
CA ALA A 61 -2.65 -0.05 -19.16
C ALA A 61 -2.54 1.13 -18.17
N GLU A 62 -3.20 2.26 -18.44
CA GLU A 62 -3.24 3.40 -17.52
C GLU A 62 -3.96 3.05 -16.22
N GLN A 63 -5.05 2.29 -16.28
CA GLN A 63 -5.75 1.82 -15.08
C GLN A 63 -4.84 0.93 -14.23
N ALA A 64 -4.16 -0.04 -14.85
CA ALA A 64 -3.22 -0.91 -14.13
C ALA A 64 -2.11 -0.09 -13.43
N GLN A 65 -1.54 0.90 -14.14
CA GLN A 65 -0.53 1.78 -13.56
C GLN A 65 -1.07 2.65 -12.43
N LEU A 66 -2.29 3.18 -12.57
CA LEU A 66 -2.96 3.96 -11.54
C LEU A 66 -3.22 3.13 -10.29
N HIS A 67 -3.75 1.91 -10.44
CA HIS A 67 -4.03 1.02 -9.33
C HIS A 67 -2.74 0.58 -8.62
N TRP A 68 -1.68 0.29 -9.37
CA TRP A 68 -0.36 0.02 -8.79
C TRP A 68 0.14 1.24 -7.99
N ALA A 69 0.11 2.44 -8.57
CA ALA A 69 0.59 3.66 -7.94
C ALA A 69 -0.21 3.99 -6.67
N PHE A 70 -1.53 3.77 -6.72
CA PHE A 70 -2.44 3.90 -5.58
C PHE A 70 -2.05 2.95 -4.44
N LYS A 71 -1.90 1.66 -4.74
CA LYS A 71 -1.49 0.64 -3.75
C LYS A 71 -0.11 0.94 -3.16
N ALA A 72 0.86 1.27 -4.00
CA ALA A 72 2.24 1.60 -3.59
C ALA A 72 2.34 2.89 -2.75
N SER A 73 1.29 3.71 -2.74
CA SER A 73 1.23 4.94 -1.94
C SER A 73 0.54 4.76 -0.59
N GLY A 74 0.16 3.53 -0.23
CA GLY A 74 -0.41 3.20 1.07
C GLY A 74 0.50 3.64 2.21
N ARG A 75 -0.07 4.30 3.22
CA ARG A 75 0.66 4.79 4.42
C ARG A 75 0.53 3.87 5.63
N LYS A 76 -0.33 2.86 5.53
CA LYS A 76 -0.57 1.87 6.58
C LYS A 76 0.03 0.55 6.15
N LEU A 77 0.71 -0.10 7.07
CA LEU A 77 1.19 -1.46 6.91
C LEU A 77 0.35 -2.36 7.81
N GLU A 78 -0.29 -3.35 7.21
CA GLU A 78 -1.10 -4.34 7.91
C GLU A 78 -0.30 -5.64 8.05
N ILE A 79 -0.40 -6.28 9.22
CA ILE A 79 0.23 -7.57 9.52
C ILE A 79 -0.91 -8.54 9.85
N ALA A 80 -0.90 -9.72 9.23
CA ALA A 80 -1.90 -10.75 9.51
C ALA A 80 -1.80 -11.23 10.97
N ALA A 81 -2.94 -11.60 11.57
CA ALA A 81 -3.00 -11.98 12.98
C ALA A 81 -2.22 -13.26 13.30
N ASP A 82 -2.07 -14.15 12.31
CA ASP A 82 -1.34 -15.41 12.37
C ASP A 82 0.11 -15.30 11.86
N ALA A 83 0.61 -14.09 11.64
CA ALA A 83 1.97 -13.87 11.17
C ALA A 83 3.03 -14.41 12.17
N PRO A 84 4.17 -14.91 11.67
CA PRO A 84 5.30 -15.29 12.53
C PRO A 84 5.82 -14.11 13.36
N GLN A 85 6.33 -14.39 14.56
CA GLN A 85 6.93 -13.38 15.46
C GLN A 85 7.99 -12.52 14.75
N ASP A 86 8.84 -13.13 13.93
CA ASP A 86 9.92 -12.43 13.20
C ASP A 86 9.38 -11.34 12.27
N LEU A 87 8.17 -11.51 11.72
CA LEU A 87 7.55 -10.50 10.86
C LEU A 87 7.14 -9.26 11.67
N PHE A 88 6.63 -9.44 12.89
CA PHE A 88 6.33 -8.33 13.80
C PHE A 88 7.60 -7.56 14.19
N ILE A 89 8.69 -8.27 14.51
CA ILE A 89 9.99 -7.67 14.84
C ILE A 89 10.54 -6.88 13.65
N LEU A 90 10.45 -7.45 12.43
CA LEU A 90 10.87 -6.78 11.21
C LEU A 90 10.12 -5.47 10.99
N VAL A 91 8.80 -5.49 11.11
CA VAL A 91 7.97 -4.30 10.90
C VAL A 91 8.22 -3.23 11.96
N ASP A 92 8.37 -3.62 13.24
CA ASP A 92 8.71 -2.70 14.32
C ASP A 92 10.08 -2.03 14.08
N THR A 93 11.09 -2.84 13.76
CA THR A 93 12.44 -2.37 13.42
C THR A 93 12.39 -1.41 12.23
N LEU A 94 11.64 -1.75 11.18
CA LEU A 94 11.49 -0.90 10.01
C LEU A 94 10.84 0.43 10.37
N ARG A 95 9.82 0.44 11.24
CA ARG A 95 9.13 1.64 11.69
C ARG A 95 10.06 2.60 12.44
N ASP A 96 10.93 2.08 13.30
CA ASP A 96 11.94 2.88 14.02
C ASP A 96 12.98 3.49 13.06
N LYS A 97 13.43 2.73 12.06
CA LYS A 97 14.47 3.17 11.13
C LYS A 97 13.96 4.04 9.98
N LEU A 98 12.68 3.91 9.59
CA LEU A 98 12.10 4.56 8.41
C LEU A 98 12.40 6.07 8.31
N PRO A 99 12.30 6.88 9.39
CA PRO A 99 12.55 8.33 9.32
C PRO A 99 13.99 8.71 8.97
N ARG A 100 14.95 7.79 9.13
CA ARG A 100 16.39 8.04 8.99
C ARG A 100 17.02 7.25 7.83
N LEU A 101 16.22 6.45 7.12
CA LEU A 101 16.71 5.66 5.99
C LEU A 101 17.11 6.57 4.83
N GLY A 102 18.40 6.58 4.52
CA GLY A 102 18.93 7.27 3.35
C GLY A 102 18.62 6.53 2.03
N PRO A 103 18.72 7.21 0.87
CA PRO A 103 18.35 6.63 -0.43
C PRO A 103 19.06 5.31 -0.75
N ALA A 104 20.37 5.20 -0.46
CA ALA A 104 21.14 3.99 -0.72
C ALA A 104 20.65 2.77 0.10
N ALA A 105 20.30 2.98 1.37
CA ALA A 105 19.76 1.93 2.23
C ALA A 105 18.38 1.48 1.76
N VAL A 106 17.53 2.42 1.32
CA VAL A 106 16.23 2.10 0.71
C VAL A 106 16.42 1.22 -0.53
N GLN A 107 17.35 1.58 -1.43
CA GLN A 107 17.62 0.77 -2.63
C GLN A 107 18.15 -0.63 -2.28
N ALA A 108 19.06 -0.75 -1.32
CA ALA A 108 19.56 -2.04 -0.86
C ALA A 108 18.43 -2.94 -0.32
N LEU A 109 17.52 -2.39 0.50
CA LEU A 109 16.37 -3.12 1.02
C LEU A 109 15.42 -3.57 -0.11
N LEU A 110 15.11 -2.69 -1.06
CA LEU A 110 14.26 -3.04 -2.20
C LEU A 110 14.88 -4.18 -3.04
N ILE A 111 16.19 -4.15 -3.28
CA ILE A 111 16.90 -5.22 -3.99
C ILE A 111 16.82 -6.53 -3.21
N ALA A 112 17.00 -6.50 -1.89
CA ALA A 112 16.93 -7.70 -1.05
C ALA A 112 15.52 -8.33 -1.09
N LEU A 113 14.47 -7.51 -0.94
CA LEU A 113 13.08 -7.97 -0.93
C LEU A 113 12.61 -8.52 -2.30
N ASN A 114 13.08 -7.95 -3.41
CA ASN A 114 12.70 -8.44 -4.74
C ASN A 114 13.37 -9.79 -5.10
N LYS A 115 14.49 -10.14 -4.44
CA LYS A 115 15.17 -11.42 -4.67
C LYS A 115 14.50 -12.59 -3.94
N SER A 116 13.87 -12.34 -2.79
CA SER A 116 13.19 -13.39 -2.01
C SER A 116 11.94 -13.96 -2.69
N ASP A 117 11.26 -13.19 -3.53
CA ASP A 117 10.11 -13.65 -4.31
C ASP A 117 10.46 -14.73 -5.36
N GLN A 118 11.75 -14.97 -5.61
CA GLN A 118 12.23 -15.96 -6.59
C GLN A 118 12.71 -17.29 -5.97
N LEU A 119 12.65 -17.44 -4.64
CA LEU A 119 12.97 -18.71 -3.97
C LEU A 119 11.68 -19.51 -3.70
N PRO A 120 11.59 -20.78 -4.13
CA PRO A 120 10.45 -21.62 -3.80
C PRO A 120 10.45 -21.91 -2.29
N GLU A 121 9.38 -21.48 -1.61
CA GLU A 121 9.07 -21.80 -0.21
C GLU A 121 8.94 -23.33 -0.03
N LYS A 122 9.94 -23.97 0.57
CA LYS A 122 9.72 -25.24 1.29
C LYS A 122 9.14 -24.90 2.65
N SER A 123 7.82 -24.83 2.73
CA SER A 123 7.09 -24.65 3.99
C SER A 123 7.10 -25.95 4.81
N ASP A 124 8.23 -26.29 5.44
CA ASP A 124 8.27 -27.29 6.52
C ASP A 124 8.19 -26.56 7.86
N ARG A 125 6.97 -26.19 8.26
CA ARG A 125 6.68 -25.90 9.68
C ARG A 125 5.60 -26.87 10.14
N PRO A 126 5.89 -27.78 11.08
CA PRO A 126 4.89 -28.73 11.55
C PRO A 126 3.78 -27.96 12.26
N ALA A 127 2.54 -28.18 11.80
CA ALA A 127 1.34 -27.67 12.44
C ALA A 127 1.37 -28.04 13.92
N ARG A 128 1.65 -27.07 14.80
CA ARG A 128 1.49 -27.22 16.24
C ARG A 128 0.01 -27.48 16.52
N ARG A 129 -0.36 -28.75 16.65
CA ARG A 129 -1.66 -29.17 17.16
C ARG A 129 -1.81 -28.61 18.58
N LEU A 130 -2.62 -27.58 18.73
CA LEU A 130 -3.12 -27.15 20.04
C LEU A 130 -4.00 -28.28 20.58
N ARG A 131 -3.43 -29.11 21.46
CA ARG A 131 -4.17 -30.09 22.27
C ARG A 131 -5.12 -29.31 23.18
N ARG A 132 -6.41 -29.32 22.83
CA ARG A 132 -7.51 -28.91 23.72
C ARG A 132 -7.45 -29.82 24.96
N ARG A 133 -6.95 -29.33 26.09
CA ARG A 133 -7.14 -29.98 27.39
C ARG A 133 -8.65 -29.99 27.64
N GLN A 134 -9.26 -31.15 27.52
CA GLN A 134 -10.61 -31.40 28.01
C GLN A 134 -10.60 -31.22 29.52
N SER A 135 -11.66 -30.57 29.98
CA SER A 135 -11.96 -30.18 31.35
C SER A 135 -12.00 -31.40 32.27
N GLU A 136 -11.01 -31.55 33.13
CA GLU A 136 -11.16 -32.26 34.41
C GLU A 136 -11.67 -31.22 35.41
N GLU A 137 -12.96 -31.27 35.71
CA GLU A 137 -13.59 -30.94 37.01
C GLU A 137 -15.12 -30.92 36.85
N ALA A 138 -15.69 -32.12 36.81
CA ALA A 138 -17.06 -32.37 37.21
C ALA A 138 -17.11 -33.73 37.91
N THR A 139 -16.36 -33.83 39.02
CA THR A 139 -16.61 -34.84 40.05
C THR A 139 -16.69 -34.09 41.35
N MET A 140 -17.89 -33.95 41.91
CA MET A 140 -18.19 -34.13 43.33
C MET A 140 -19.63 -33.65 43.61
N GLN A 141 -20.48 -34.67 43.82
CA GLN A 141 -21.61 -34.76 44.75
C GLN A 141 -22.80 -33.80 44.60
#